data_AF-A0A2T6FXK2-F1
#
_entry.id   AF-A0A2T6FXK2-F1
#
_cell.length_a   1.000
_cell.length_b   1.000
_cell.length_c   1.000
_cell.angle_alpha   90.00
_cell.angle_beta   90.00
_cell.angle_gamma   90.00
#
_symmetry.space_group_name_H-M   'P 1'
#
loop_
_entity.id
_entity.type
_entity.pdbx_description
1 polymer ?
#
loop_
_entity_poly.entity_id
_entity_poly.type
_entity_poly.pdbx_seq_one_letter_code
_entity_poly.pdbx_strand_id
1 'polypeptide(L)'
;MSFLHFLHIPTNGKENNEHIKVTIPKKGGFVVKFIFKLLLNGAIAVTVLLWLTKATFWEAAISSVVLSVIAYLLGDQYVLRISNNTIATLVDAVLAFVYFWVVASLLKWDLSIGGLIFLTLFLGVGEAVYHRFLAIDREREKAIG
;
A
#
# COMPACT_ATOMS: atom_id res chain seq x y z
N MET A 1 -45.61 -21.63 -49.71
CA MET A 1 -44.31 -22.32 -49.89
C MET A 1 -43.23 -21.34 -49.52
N SER A 2 -42.60 -21.58 -48.37
CA SER A 2 -41.81 -20.59 -47.64
C SER A 2 -40.39 -20.45 -48.21
N PHE A 3 -39.90 -19.23 -48.20
CA PHE A 3 -38.59 -18.76 -48.65
C PHE A 3 -37.49 -19.23 -47.67
N LEU A 4 -37.37 -20.54 -47.47
CA LEU A 4 -36.55 -21.19 -46.42
C LEU A 4 -35.51 -22.17 -46.99
N HIS A 5 -34.89 -21.86 -48.14
CA HIS A 5 -33.86 -22.76 -48.71
C HIS A 5 -32.70 -22.02 -49.38
N PHE A 6 -32.18 -20.93 -48.80
CA PHE A 6 -30.99 -20.28 -49.35
C PHE A 6 -30.04 -19.59 -48.35
N LEU A 7 -29.96 -20.01 -47.09
CA LEU A 7 -28.85 -19.61 -46.23
C LEU A 7 -28.39 -20.79 -45.37
N HIS A 8 -27.63 -21.69 -45.98
CA HIS A 8 -26.76 -22.58 -45.22
C HIS A 8 -25.57 -21.75 -44.74
N ILE A 9 -25.69 -21.15 -43.56
CA ILE A 9 -24.58 -20.47 -42.89
C ILE A 9 -23.69 -21.57 -42.29
N PRO A 10 -22.44 -21.75 -42.75
CA PRO A 10 -21.52 -22.65 -42.06
C PRO A 10 -21.14 -22.02 -40.72
N THR A 11 -21.51 -22.67 -39.62
CA THR A 11 -20.99 -22.36 -38.28
C THR A 11 -19.55 -22.87 -38.18
N ASN A 12 -18.60 -22.12 -38.76
CA ASN A 12 -17.18 -22.40 -38.59
C ASN A 12 -16.72 -21.92 -37.20
N GLY A 13 -17.05 -22.71 -36.18
CA GLY A 13 -16.52 -22.61 -34.84
C GLY A 13 -15.06 -23.09 -34.77
N LYS A 14 -14.16 -22.31 -35.38
CA LYS A 14 -12.74 -22.36 -35.05
C LYS A 14 -12.37 -21.02 -34.42
N GLU A 15 -12.68 -20.91 -33.13
CA GLU A 15 -11.97 -19.95 -32.28
C GLU A 15 -10.50 -20.36 -32.28
N ASN A 16 -9.70 -19.52 -32.91
CA ASN A 16 -8.27 -19.66 -32.94
C ASN A 16 -7.78 -19.45 -31.51
N ASN A 17 -7.58 -20.53 -30.78
CA ASN A 17 -6.94 -20.58 -29.47
C ASN A 17 -5.45 -20.26 -29.60
N GLU A 18 -5.12 -19.08 -30.14
CA GLU A 18 -3.91 -18.41 -29.69
C GLU A 18 -4.19 -18.00 -28.26
N HIS A 19 -3.71 -18.84 -27.32
CA HIS A 19 -3.53 -18.43 -25.95
C HIS A 19 -2.67 -17.18 -25.96
N ILE A 20 -3.30 -16.00 -26.05
CA ILE A 20 -2.69 -14.74 -25.68
C ILE A 20 -2.31 -14.96 -24.23
N LYS A 21 -1.06 -15.36 -24.01
CA LYS A 21 -0.47 -15.51 -22.69
C LYS A 21 -0.33 -14.09 -22.20
N VAL A 22 -1.42 -13.54 -21.67
CA VAL A 22 -1.44 -12.28 -20.93
C VAL A 22 -0.44 -12.52 -19.82
N THR A 23 0.78 -12.08 -20.04
CA THR A 23 1.86 -12.26 -19.10
C THR A 23 1.61 -11.20 -18.06
N ILE A 24 0.76 -11.53 -17.09
CA ILE A 24 0.49 -10.69 -15.95
C ILE A 24 1.86 -10.40 -15.32
N PRO A 25 2.25 -9.13 -15.15
CA PRO A 25 3.57 -8.79 -14.62
C PRO A 25 3.78 -9.53 -13.30
N LYS A 26 4.87 -10.29 -13.25
CA LYS A 26 5.21 -11.17 -12.14
C LYS A 26 5.30 -10.33 -10.86
N LYS A 27 4.49 -10.72 -9.87
CA LYS A 27 4.45 -10.27 -8.46
C LYS A 27 5.52 -9.24 -8.08
N GLY A 28 5.08 -8.06 -7.65
CA GLY A 28 5.96 -7.09 -6.99
C GLY A 28 6.68 -7.78 -5.82
N GLY A 29 8.00 -7.96 -5.96
CA GLY A 29 8.81 -8.62 -4.95
C GLY A 29 8.76 -7.89 -3.61
N PHE A 30 9.29 -8.52 -2.57
CA PHE A 30 9.46 -7.92 -1.24
C PHE A 30 9.97 -6.46 -1.31
N VAL A 31 10.95 -6.21 -2.18
CA VAL A 31 11.53 -4.89 -2.43
C VAL A 31 10.49 -3.90 -2.97
N VAL A 32 9.66 -4.30 -3.93
CA VAL A 32 8.65 -3.39 -4.53
C VAL A 32 7.64 -2.95 -3.48
N LYS A 33 7.18 -3.87 -2.62
CA LYS A 33 6.24 -3.55 -1.54
C LYS A 33 6.85 -2.58 -0.54
N PHE A 34 8.08 -2.85 -0.14
CA PHE A 34 8.83 -1.97 0.76
C PHE A 34 9.02 -0.58 0.16
N ILE A 35 9.45 -0.46 -1.09
CA ILE A 35 9.65 0.84 -1.76
C ILE A 35 8.34 1.61 -1.83
N PHE A 36 7.22 0.95 -2.14
CA PHE A 36 5.92 1.61 -2.18
C PHE A 36 5.50 2.13 -0.81
N LYS A 37 5.68 1.33 0.26
CA LYS A 37 5.42 1.75 1.64
C LYS A 37 6.29 2.93 2.03
N LEU A 38 7.58 2.88 1.71
CA LEU A 38 8.53 3.94 2.00
C LEU A 38 8.15 5.24 1.28
N LEU A 39 7.76 5.18 0.01
CA LEU A 39 7.34 6.37 -0.73
C LEU A 39 6.03 6.95 -0.19
N LEU A 40 5.06 6.10 0.14
CA LEU A 40 3.77 6.52 0.70
C LEU A 40 3.94 7.18 2.07
N ASN A 41 4.58 6.47 3.01
CA ASN A 41 4.80 6.97 4.36
C ASN A 41 5.76 8.16 4.35
N GLY A 42 6.78 8.14 3.49
CA GLY A 42 7.70 9.24 3.26
C GLY A 42 7.01 10.50 2.78
N ALA A 43 6.22 10.42 1.71
CA ALA A 43 5.50 11.57 1.17
C ALA A 43 4.55 12.18 2.22
N ILE A 44 3.75 11.34 2.89
CA ILE A 44 2.81 11.81 3.92
C ILE A 44 3.56 12.44 5.09
N ALA A 45 4.52 11.72 5.68
CA ALA A 45 5.20 12.18 6.88
C ALA A 45 6.03 13.44 6.61
N VAL A 46 6.79 13.50 5.51
CA VAL A 46 7.60 14.67 5.18
C VAL A 46 6.71 15.89 4.97
N THR A 47 5.65 15.78 4.17
CA THR A 47 4.75 16.91 3.92
C THR A 47 4.09 17.40 5.20
N VAL A 48 3.55 16.49 6.03
CA VAL A 48 2.85 16.87 7.25
C VAL A 48 3.81 17.43 8.31
N LEU A 49 5.00 16.85 8.47
CA LEU A 49 5.99 17.35 9.44
C LEU A 49 6.51 18.73 9.06
N LEU A 50 6.81 18.97 7.78
CA LEU A 50 7.22 20.29 7.32
C LEU A 50 6.12 21.35 7.46
N TRP A 51 4.86 20.92 7.44
CA TRP A 51 3.73 21.82 7.60
C TRP A 51 3.42 22.14 9.07
N LEU A 52 3.50 21.14 9.95
CA LEU A 52 3.10 21.25 11.36
C LEU A 52 4.25 21.62 12.29
N THR A 53 5.50 21.53 11.84
CA THR A 53 6.68 21.70 12.68
C THR A 53 7.75 22.55 12.01
N LYS A 54 8.77 22.93 12.79
CA LYS A 54 10.00 23.56 12.31
C LYS A 54 11.09 22.57 11.86
N ALA A 55 10.74 21.30 11.64
CA ALA A 55 11.68 20.31 11.13
C ALA A 55 12.27 20.75 9.79
N THR A 56 13.53 20.46 9.57
CA THR A 56 14.14 20.58 8.24
C THR A 56 13.68 19.42 7.34
N PHE A 57 13.76 19.61 6.02
CA PHE A 57 13.46 18.55 5.05
C PHE A 57 14.25 17.27 5.35
N TRP A 58 15.53 17.39 5.70
CA TRP A 58 16.38 16.24 5.96
C TRP A 58 15.99 15.48 7.21
N GLU A 59 15.67 16.18 8.31
CA GLU A 59 15.25 15.49 9.53
C GLU A 59 13.91 14.77 9.33
N ALA A 60 12.96 15.39 8.63
CA ALA A 60 11.68 14.78 8.30
C ALA A 60 11.85 13.57 7.35
N ALA A 61 12.68 13.72 6.31
CA ALA A 61 12.96 12.66 5.34
C ALA A 61 13.61 11.45 6.01
N ILE A 62 14.68 11.66 6.77
CA ILE A 62 15.38 10.59 7.50
C ILE A 62 14.42 9.92 8.49
N SER A 63 13.65 10.71 9.24
CA SER A 63 12.71 10.17 10.22
C SER A 63 11.63 9.31 9.56
N SER A 64 11.14 9.70 8.38
CA SER A 64 10.14 8.93 7.62
C SER A 64 10.70 7.62 7.05
N VAL A 65 11.96 7.61 6.62
CA VAL A 65 12.64 6.40 6.13
C VAL A 65 12.81 5.42 7.29
N VAL A 66 13.30 5.90 8.44
CA VAL A 66 13.48 5.07 9.64
C VAL A 66 12.14 4.50 10.10
N LEU A 67 11.07 5.32 10.16
CA LEU A 67 9.73 4.81 10.46
C LEU A 67 9.32 3.70 9.48
N SER A 68 9.50 3.93 8.18
CA SER A 68 9.08 2.96 7.14
C SER A 68 9.79 1.62 7.30
N VAL A 69 11.07 1.63 7.67
CA VAL A 69 11.84 0.41 7.97
C VAL A 69 11.25 -0.30 9.19
N ILE A 70 11.02 0.42 10.29
CA ILE A 70 10.48 -0.18 11.52
C ILE A 70 9.06 -0.72 11.30
N ALA A 71 8.17 0.07 10.69
CA ALA A 71 6.79 -0.33 10.39
C ALA A 71 6.72 -1.53 9.43
N TYR A 72 7.61 -1.59 8.45
CA TYR A 72 7.66 -2.73 7.55
C TYR A 72 8.14 -4.01 8.25
N LEU A 73 9.14 -3.92 9.13
CA LEU A 73 9.67 -5.08 9.84
C LEU A 73 8.74 -5.54 10.98
N LEU A 74 8.27 -4.62 11.82
CA LEU A 74 7.48 -4.92 13.01
C LEU A 74 5.99 -5.00 12.74
N GLY A 75 5.43 -4.14 11.89
CA GLY A 75 4.02 -4.21 11.51
C GLY A 75 3.83 -5.25 10.41
N ASP A 76 4.15 -4.87 9.18
CA ASP A 76 3.82 -5.71 8.01
C ASP A 76 4.39 -7.12 8.11
N GLN A 77 5.68 -7.28 8.39
CA GLN A 77 6.28 -8.60 8.34
C GLN A 77 5.92 -9.48 9.53
N TYR A 78 5.86 -8.91 10.74
CA TYR A 78 5.61 -9.69 11.94
C TYR A 78 4.11 -9.83 12.25
N VAL A 79 3.35 -8.73 12.25
CA VAL A 79 1.92 -8.73 12.60
C VAL A 79 1.10 -9.46 11.54
N LEU A 80 1.35 -9.30 10.23
CA LEU A 80 0.60 -10.03 9.20
C LEU A 80 0.79 -11.56 9.26
N ARG A 81 1.86 -12.06 9.88
CA ARG A 81 2.03 -13.52 10.04
C ARG A 81 1.11 -14.13 11.08
N ILE A 82 0.66 -13.31 12.03
CA ILE A 82 -0.07 -13.76 13.21
C ILE A 82 -1.49 -13.17 13.31
N SER A 83 -1.84 -12.18 12.48
CA SER A 83 -3.12 -11.48 12.54
C SER A 83 -3.74 -11.22 11.16
N ASN A 84 -4.75 -10.34 11.12
CA ASN A 84 -5.37 -9.84 9.89
C ASN A 84 -4.78 -8.49 9.43
N ASN A 85 -5.14 -8.05 8.22
CA ASN A 85 -4.65 -6.78 7.64
C ASN A 85 -5.05 -5.55 8.47
N THR A 86 -6.24 -5.54 9.07
CA THR A 86 -6.74 -4.39 9.85
C THR A 86 -5.94 -4.19 11.14
N ILE A 87 -5.59 -5.29 11.82
CA ILE A 87 -4.78 -5.26 13.03
C ILE A 87 -3.36 -4.77 12.70
N ALA A 88 -2.78 -5.21 11.57
CA ALA A 88 -1.47 -4.73 11.13
C ALA A 88 -1.45 -3.20 10.95
N THR A 89 -2.47 -2.64 10.28
CA THR A 89 -2.58 -1.19 10.10
C THR A 89 -2.77 -0.44 11.42
N LEU A 90 -3.53 -0.99 12.36
CA LEU A 90 -3.70 -0.36 13.68
C LEU A 90 -2.36 -0.34 14.44
N VAL A 91 -1.60 -1.43 14.39
CA VAL A 91 -0.27 -1.51 15.01
C VAL A 91 0.68 -0.52 14.36
N ASP A 92 0.70 -0.39 13.04
CA ASP A 92 1.53 0.59 12.34
C ASP A 92 1.17 2.03 12.71
N ALA A 93 -0.12 2.36 12.85
CA ALA A 93 -0.55 3.68 13.29
C ALA A 93 -0.08 4.02 14.72
N VAL A 94 -0.22 3.06 15.65
CA VAL A 94 0.27 3.22 17.03
C VAL A 94 1.80 3.32 17.07
N LEU A 95 2.49 2.50 16.29
CA LEU A 95 3.94 2.52 16.17
C LEU A 95 4.42 3.87 15.63
N ALA A 96 3.78 4.40 14.58
CA ALA A 96 4.07 5.73 14.04
C ALA A 96 3.85 6.83 15.08
N PHE A 97 2.79 6.73 15.90
CA PHE A 97 2.52 7.68 16.96
C PHE A 97 3.64 7.72 18.00
N VAL A 98 3.98 6.56 18.54
CA VAL A 98 5.03 6.44 19.56
C VAL A 98 6.38 6.88 18.98
N TYR A 99 6.68 6.47 17.74
CA TYR A 99 7.91 6.84 17.05
C TYR A 99 8.05 8.35 16.89
N PHE A 100 7.06 9.03 16.30
CA PHE A 100 7.15 10.48 16.08
C PHE A 100 7.06 11.29 17.37
N TRP A 101 6.40 10.77 18.40
CA TRP A 101 6.45 11.39 19.72
C TRP A 101 7.87 11.42 20.29
N VAL A 102 8.58 10.28 20.19
CA VAL A 102 9.98 10.17 20.63
C VAL A 102 10.89 11.06 19.79
N VAL A 103 10.79 10.98 18.46
CA VAL A 103 11.62 11.78 17.53
C VAL A 103 11.40 13.27 17.72
N ALA A 104 10.14 13.72 17.82
CA ALA A 104 9.83 15.12 18.07
C ALA A 104 10.42 15.62 19.39
N SER A 105 10.42 14.78 20.43
CA SER A 105 11.02 15.11 21.73
C SER A 105 12.55 15.19 21.65
N LEU A 106 13.19 14.27 20.93
CA LEU A 106 14.65 14.23 20.76
C LEU A 106 15.18 15.39 19.90
N LEU A 107 14.49 15.69 18.81
CA LEU A 107 14.86 16.75 17.86
C LEU A 107 14.25 18.12 18.22
N LYS A 108 13.50 18.19 19.34
CA LYS A 108 12.85 19.41 19.85
C LYS A 108 11.93 20.07 18.82
N TRP A 109 11.20 19.27 18.05
CA TRP A 109 10.17 19.76 17.14
C TRP A 109 8.96 20.28 17.92
N ASP A 110 8.33 21.35 17.44
CA ASP A 110 7.10 21.93 17.98
C ASP A 110 5.84 21.13 17.57
N LEU A 111 5.95 19.80 17.57
CA LEU A 111 4.86 18.90 17.23
C LEU A 111 3.93 18.73 18.44
N SER A 112 2.75 19.36 18.39
CA SER A 112 1.72 19.17 19.40
C SER A 112 1.13 17.75 19.36
N ILE A 113 0.51 17.32 20.47
CA ILE A 113 -0.23 16.05 20.53
C ILE A 113 -1.33 16.00 19.46
N GLY A 114 -2.02 17.11 19.20
CA GLY A 114 -3.02 17.19 18.13
C GLY A 114 -2.41 16.98 16.74
N GLY A 115 -1.24 17.58 16.49
CA GLY A 115 -0.48 17.38 15.25
C GLY A 115 0.02 15.93 15.09
N LEU A 116 0.39 15.29 16.19
CA LEU A 116 0.81 13.89 16.20
C LEU A 116 -0.35 12.94 15.88
N ILE A 117 -1.53 13.16 16.47
CA ILE A 117 -2.75 12.42 16.12
C ILE A 117 -3.10 12.64 14.65
N PHE A 118 -3.01 13.87 14.17
CA PHE A 118 -3.27 14.20 12.76
C PHE A 118 -2.31 13.47 11.81
N LEU A 119 -1.00 13.54 12.07
CA LEU A 119 0.03 12.86 11.29
C LEU A 119 -0.21 11.34 11.22
N THR A 120 -0.45 10.73 12.38
CA THR A 120 -0.60 9.27 12.50
C THR A 120 -1.90 8.77 11.89
N LEU A 121 -2.96 9.57 11.96
CA LEU A 121 -4.21 9.30 11.26
C LEU A 121 -4.01 9.30 9.74
N PHE A 122 -3.30 10.28 9.19
CA PHE A 122 -3.01 10.33 7.75
C PHE A 122 -2.16 9.15 7.29
N LEU A 123 -1.13 8.79 8.06
CA LEU A 123 -0.30 7.61 7.79
C LEU A 123 -1.14 6.32 7.82
N GLY A 124 -1.93 6.12 8.88
CA GLY A 124 -2.79 4.94 9.02
C GLY A 124 -3.85 4.83 7.91
N VAL A 125 -4.43 5.94 7.47
CA VAL A 125 -5.35 5.95 6.31
C VAL A 125 -4.62 5.58 5.02
N GLY A 126 -3.44 6.15 4.78
CA GLY A 126 -2.61 5.80 3.62
C GLY A 126 -2.29 4.31 3.59
N GLU A 127 -1.84 3.75 4.70
CA GLU A 127 -1.53 2.33 4.83
C GLU A 127 -2.78 1.44 4.68
N ALA A 128 -3.92 1.83 5.27
CA ALA A 128 -5.18 1.09 5.12
C ALA A 128 -5.59 0.95 3.64
N VAL A 129 -5.46 2.03 2.87
CA VAL A 129 -5.73 2.02 1.42
C VAL A 129 -4.75 1.10 0.69
N TYR A 130 -3.47 1.18 1.04
CA TYR A 130 -2.42 0.32 0.46
C TYR A 130 -2.67 -1.17 0.70
N HIS A 131 -3.02 -1.57 1.93
CA HIS A 131 -3.32 -2.97 2.24
C HIS A 131 -4.55 -3.49 1.51
N ARG A 132 -5.59 -2.66 1.33
CA ARG A 132 -6.78 -3.02 0.54
C ARG A 132 -6.43 -3.24 -0.92
N PHE A 133 -5.61 -2.38 -1.50
CA PHE A 133 -5.13 -2.54 -2.88
C PHE A 133 -4.38 -3.88 -3.04
N LEU A 134 -3.44 -4.18 -2.14
CA LEU A 134 -2.72 -5.46 -2.14
C LEU A 134 -3.62 -6.68 -1.90
N ALA A 135 -4.73 -6.54 -1.18
CA ALA A 135 -5.69 -7.62 -0.97
C ALA A 135 -6.47 -7.93 -2.25
N ILE A 136 -6.92 -6.92 -2.99
CA ILE A 136 -7.65 -7.07 -4.25
C ILE A 136 -6.78 -7.78 -5.30
N ASP A 137 -5.52 -7.39 -5.42
CA ASP A 137 -4.58 -8.02 -6.36
C ASP A 137 -4.38 -9.51 -6.08
N ARG A 138 -4.33 -9.90 -4.80
CA ARG A 138 -4.20 -11.32 -4.40
C ARG A 138 -5.42 -12.15 -4.76
N GLU A 139 -6.63 -11.60 -4.60
CA GLU A 139 -7.86 -12.33 -4.95
C GLU A 139 -8.01 -12.48 -6.46
N ARG A 140 -7.61 -11.47 -7.25
CA ARG A 140 -7.58 -11.58 -8.72
C ARG A 140 -6.62 -12.68 -9.19
N GLU A 141 -5.44 -12.80 -8.58
CA GLU A 141 -4.45 -13.84 -8.91
C GLU A 141 -5.01 -15.26 -8.70
N LYS A 142 -5.75 -15.49 -7.62
CA LYS A 142 -6.37 -16.80 -7.32
C LYS A 142 -7.52 -17.16 -8.26
N ALA A 143 -8.22 -16.17 -8.82
CA ALA A 143 -9.37 -16.40 -9.68
C ALA A 143 -9.01 -16.77 -11.13
N ILE A 144 -7.77 -16.48 -11.54
CA ILE A 144 -7.28 -16.64 -12.93
C ILE A 144 -6.19 -17.71 -13.08
N GLY A 145 -5.66 -18.25 -11.97
CA GLY A 145 -4.63 -19.30 -11.95
C GLY A 145 -5.19 -20.59 -11.39
#